data_AF-A0A1I7FV81-F1
#
_entry.id   AF-A0A1I7FV81-F1
#
_cell.length_a   1.000
_cell.length_b   1.000
_cell.length_c   1.000
_cell.angle_alpha   90.00
_cell.angle_beta   90.00
_cell.angle_gamma   90.00
#
_symmetry.space_group_name_H-M   'P 1'
#
loop_
_entity.id
_entity.type
_entity.pdbx_description
1 polymer ?
#
loop_
_entity_poly.entity_id
_entity_poly.type
_entity_poly.pdbx_seq_one_letter_code
_entity_poly.pdbx_strand_id
1 'polypeptide(L)'
;MKALVPYTSVTEALPALDNGGRFYNWSSKANDGEITEAEVAKTGQIYIGTQKLILYLEMMLLGLSHNEQQSILNRLSPDLTKAYRKYQPKCWLPSQVQQSGVAASNAIVTGIPKLIDKKSEFQGFIMIPIAAGSTTVMTMIPLIEAYNVYELRDEATSETFIIAHTKQNAPLPEQRVVVGGILKKLKSDAKDTEEKQLFLEVQYHIDQPELANRLALQH
;
A
#
# COMPACT_ATOMS: atom_id res chain seq x y z
N MET A 1 0.57 -8.47 -4.87
CA MET A 1 -0.46 -7.42 -4.76
C MET A 1 -1.81 -8.09 -4.58
N LYS A 2 -2.68 -7.57 -3.71
CA LYS A 2 -4.02 -8.13 -3.46
C LYS A 2 -5.11 -7.09 -3.79
N ALA A 3 -6.21 -7.53 -4.40
CA ALA A 3 -7.39 -6.70 -4.61
C ALA A 3 -8.17 -6.57 -3.31
N LEU A 4 -8.65 -5.37 -3.00
CA LEU A 4 -9.44 -5.07 -1.81
C LEU A 4 -10.80 -4.51 -2.19
N VAL A 5 -11.78 -4.80 -1.33
CA VAL A 5 -13.12 -4.20 -1.36
C VAL A 5 -13.31 -3.50 -0.02
N PRO A 6 -13.22 -2.16 0.03
CA PRO A 6 -13.38 -1.43 1.29
C PRO A 6 -14.76 -1.59 1.88
N TYR A 7 -14.86 -1.44 3.20
CA TYR A 7 -16.15 -1.42 3.88
C TYR A 7 -16.93 -0.17 3.51
N THR A 8 -18.24 -0.32 3.44
CA THR A 8 -19.19 0.74 3.08
C THR A 8 -19.92 1.31 4.28
N SER A 9 -19.86 0.64 5.44
CA SER A 9 -20.49 1.10 6.68
C SER A 9 -19.78 0.56 7.93
N VAL A 10 -20.01 1.20 9.06
CA VAL A 10 -19.54 0.73 10.38
C VAL A 10 -20.16 -0.63 10.75
N THR A 11 -21.42 -0.86 10.37
CA THR A 11 -22.14 -2.12 10.62
C THR A 11 -21.49 -3.30 9.89
N GLU A 12 -20.88 -3.06 8.73
CA GLU A 12 -20.09 -4.04 7.99
C GLU A 12 -18.68 -4.18 8.57
N ALA A 13 -18.00 -3.05 8.84
CA ALA A 13 -16.61 -3.03 9.25
C ALA A 13 -16.39 -3.65 10.65
N LEU A 14 -17.24 -3.33 11.62
CA LEU A 14 -17.04 -3.75 13.01
C LEU A 14 -17.02 -5.27 13.18
N PRO A 15 -18.03 -6.04 12.74
CA PRO A 15 -18.01 -7.50 12.91
C PRO A 15 -16.86 -8.18 12.15
N ALA A 16 -16.40 -7.56 11.06
CA ALA A 16 -15.28 -8.08 10.26
C ALA A 16 -13.92 -7.81 10.93
N LEU A 17 -13.79 -6.71 11.67
CA LEU A 17 -12.55 -6.30 12.34
C LEU A 17 -12.47 -6.74 13.80
N ASP A 18 -13.59 -6.90 14.51
CA ASP A 18 -13.70 -7.42 15.88
C ASP A 18 -14.23 -8.87 15.79
N ASN A 19 -13.38 -9.75 15.24
CA ASN A 19 -13.75 -11.13 14.88
C ASN A 19 -13.17 -12.19 15.83
N GLY A 20 -12.65 -11.77 17.00
CA GLY A 20 -12.06 -12.63 18.01
C GLY A 20 -10.83 -13.35 17.49
N GLY A 21 -9.96 -12.63 16.78
CA GLY A 21 -8.86 -13.14 15.98
C GLY A 21 -7.97 -14.11 16.75
N ARG A 22 -7.72 -15.29 16.15
CA ARG A 22 -6.93 -16.37 16.77
C ARG A 22 -5.82 -16.82 15.82
N PHE A 23 -4.61 -16.36 16.08
CA PHE A 23 -3.41 -17.04 15.58
C PHE A 23 -2.67 -17.78 16.71
N TYR A 24 -2.64 -17.25 17.94
CA TYR A 24 -1.88 -17.87 19.05
C TYR A 24 -2.50 -17.74 20.47
N ASN A 25 -3.65 -17.10 20.67
CA ASN A 25 -4.26 -16.91 22.01
C ASN A 25 -5.62 -17.60 22.16
N TRP A 26 -5.78 -18.38 23.24
CA TRP A 26 -7.02 -19.14 23.57
C TRP A 26 -8.14 -18.24 24.14
N SER A 27 -7.82 -17.05 24.66
CA SER A 27 -8.74 -16.22 25.44
C SER A 27 -9.41 -15.04 24.71
N SER A 28 -9.15 -14.81 23.41
CA SER A 28 -9.80 -13.71 22.67
C SER A 28 -11.28 -14.03 22.40
N LYS A 29 -12.15 -13.06 22.70
CA LYS A 29 -13.60 -13.12 22.47
C LYS A 29 -13.92 -12.17 21.32
N ALA A 30 -14.65 -12.64 20.32
CA ALA A 30 -15.18 -11.76 19.30
C ALA A 30 -16.25 -10.83 19.89
N ASN A 31 -16.37 -9.63 19.35
CA ASN A 31 -17.29 -8.57 19.78
C ASN A 31 -17.04 -8.11 21.21
N ASP A 32 -15.77 -8.06 21.64
CA ASP A 32 -15.42 -7.49 22.95
C ASP A 32 -15.30 -5.95 22.90
N GLY A 33 -15.45 -5.36 21.71
CA GLY A 33 -15.44 -3.93 21.48
C GLY A 33 -14.06 -3.36 21.20
N GLU A 34 -13.01 -4.20 21.22
CA GLU A 34 -11.63 -3.84 20.94
C GLU A 34 -11.13 -4.55 19.68
N ILE A 35 -10.52 -3.80 18.76
CA ILE A 35 -9.94 -4.34 17.52
C ILE A 35 -8.43 -4.49 17.72
N THR A 36 -7.94 -5.71 17.63
CA THR A 36 -6.54 -6.08 17.87
C THR A 36 -5.76 -6.30 16.57
N GLU A 37 -4.41 -6.25 16.65
CA GLU A 37 -3.55 -6.57 15.50
C GLU A 37 -3.84 -7.97 14.96
N ALA A 38 -4.10 -8.95 15.83
CA ALA A 38 -4.40 -10.33 15.44
C ALA A 38 -5.69 -10.45 14.62
N GLU A 39 -6.69 -9.62 14.90
CA GLU A 39 -7.95 -9.62 14.15
C GLU A 39 -7.81 -9.00 12.78
N VAL A 40 -7.16 -7.84 12.70
CA VAL A 40 -6.87 -7.19 11.41
C VAL A 40 -5.99 -8.11 10.56
N ALA A 41 -4.97 -8.73 11.16
CA ALA A 41 -4.11 -9.72 10.50
C ALA A 41 -4.92 -10.89 9.94
N LYS A 42 -5.91 -11.39 10.69
CA LYS A 42 -6.72 -12.54 10.28
C LYS A 42 -7.61 -12.18 9.09
N THR A 43 -8.28 -11.04 9.16
CA THR A 43 -9.14 -10.56 8.06
C THR A 43 -8.32 -10.27 6.80
N GLY A 44 -7.15 -9.66 6.97
CA GLY A 44 -6.25 -9.35 5.86
C GLY A 44 -5.48 -10.56 5.30
N GLN A 45 -5.43 -11.68 6.05
CA GLN A 45 -4.50 -12.80 5.84
C GLN A 45 -3.03 -12.33 5.82
N ILE A 46 -2.67 -11.48 6.80
CA ILE A 46 -1.35 -10.85 6.91
C ILE A 46 -0.59 -11.54 8.04
N TYR A 47 0.43 -12.31 7.67
CA TYR A 47 1.23 -13.08 8.64
C TYR A 47 2.47 -12.32 9.13
N ILE A 48 2.92 -11.31 8.38
CA ILE A 48 4.17 -10.58 8.65
C ILE A 48 4.00 -9.11 8.28
N GLY A 49 4.52 -8.25 9.15
CA GLY A 49 4.75 -6.83 8.86
C GLY A 49 3.63 -5.90 9.31
N THR A 50 3.80 -5.30 10.48
CA THR A 50 2.87 -4.33 11.06
C THR A 50 2.60 -3.14 10.10
N GLN A 51 3.61 -2.68 9.36
CA GLN A 51 3.43 -1.62 8.35
C GLN A 51 2.40 -2.00 7.27
N LYS A 52 2.47 -3.24 6.77
CA LYS A 52 1.54 -3.78 5.77
C LYS A 52 0.15 -3.99 6.34
N LEU A 53 0.05 -4.32 7.62
CA LEU A 53 -1.20 -4.45 8.35
C LEU A 53 -1.92 -3.11 8.50
N ILE A 54 -1.20 -2.06 8.88
CA ILE A 54 -1.77 -0.71 8.97
C ILE A 54 -2.22 -0.20 7.60
N LEU A 55 -1.43 -0.44 6.54
CA LEU A 55 -1.81 -0.10 5.18
C LEU A 55 -3.11 -0.81 4.76
N TYR A 56 -3.23 -2.11 5.05
CA TYR A 56 -4.45 -2.86 4.80
C TYR A 56 -5.66 -2.27 5.53
N LEU A 57 -5.51 -2.00 6.84
CA LEU A 57 -6.58 -1.42 7.65
C LEU A 57 -7.04 -0.10 7.03
N GLU A 58 -6.13 0.82 6.73
CA GLU A 58 -6.49 2.10 6.13
C GLU A 58 -7.28 1.92 4.84
N MET A 59 -6.77 1.07 3.93
CA MET A 59 -7.41 0.86 2.63
C MET A 59 -8.81 0.28 2.76
N MET A 60 -9.03 -0.61 3.73
CA MET A 60 -10.36 -1.17 4.01
C MET A 60 -11.33 -0.12 4.58
N LEU A 61 -10.82 0.93 5.23
CA LEU A 61 -11.63 2.02 5.79
C LEU A 61 -11.89 3.16 4.81
N LEU A 62 -11.26 3.17 3.63
CA LEU A 62 -11.42 4.23 2.64
C LEU A 62 -12.87 4.42 2.21
N GLY A 63 -13.70 3.37 2.17
CA GLY A 63 -15.12 3.46 1.81
C GLY A 63 -16.00 4.18 2.82
N LEU A 64 -15.53 4.35 4.06
CA LEU A 64 -16.28 4.98 5.14
C LEU A 64 -16.19 6.52 5.09
N SER A 65 -17.13 7.20 5.77
CA SER A 65 -17.00 8.63 6.08
C SER A 65 -15.97 8.88 7.18
N HIS A 66 -15.52 10.13 7.34
CA HIS A 66 -14.54 10.46 8.38
C HIS A 66 -15.02 10.09 9.79
N ASN A 67 -16.28 10.37 10.12
CA ASN A 67 -16.86 10.04 11.43
C ASN A 67 -16.91 8.53 11.67
N GLU A 68 -17.25 7.77 10.63
CA GLU A 68 -17.29 6.31 10.69
C GLU A 68 -15.88 5.73 10.85
N GLN A 69 -14.90 6.25 10.09
CA GLN A 69 -13.48 5.87 10.28
C GLN A 69 -13.06 6.11 11.73
N GLN A 70 -13.31 7.29 12.29
CA GLN A 70 -12.99 7.60 13.69
C GLN A 70 -13.69 6.63 14.66
N SER A 71 -14.93 6.23 14.39
CA SER A 71 -15.63 5.27 15.23
C SER A 71 -14.97 3.88 15.27
N ILE A 72 -14.34 3.46 14.16
CA ILE A 72 -13.52 2.24 14.09
C ILE A 72 -12.18 2.47 14.78
N LEU A 73 -11.49 3.57 14.47
CA LEU A 73 -10.16 3.88 15.00
C LEU A 73 -10.15 4.03 16.52
N ASN A 74 -11.25 4.52 17.11
CA ASN A 74 -11.40 4.63 18.56
C ASN A 74 -11.55 3.28 19.28
N ARG A 75 -11.75 2.18 18.54
CA ARG A 75 -11.83 0.82 19.08
C ARG A 75 -10.53 0.04 18.91
N LEU A 76 -9.52 0.61 18.25
CA LEU A 76 -8.23 -0.08 18.14
C LEU A 76 -7.63 -0.27 19.52
N SER A 77 -7.03 -1.44 19.75
CA SER A 77 -6.28 -1.68 20.98
C SER A 77 -5.13 -0.67 21.14
N PRO A 78 -4.60 -0.46 22.35
CA PRO A 78 -3.50 0.47 22.58
C PRO A 78 -2.27 0.21 21.69
N ASP A 79 -1.90 -1.05 21.51
CA ASP A 79 -0.77 -1.45 20.65
C ASP A 79 -1.06 -1.19 19.18
N LEU A 80 -2.26 -1.53 18.71
CA LEU A 80 -2.66 -1.28 17.32
C LEU A 80 -2.79 0.22 17.04
N THR A 81 -3.27 1.01 18.00
CA THR A 81 -3.31 2.48 17.93
C THR A 81 -1.90 3.06 17.77
N LYS A 82 -0.93 2.55 18.55
CA LYS A 82 0.47 2.98 18.46
C LYS A 82 1.08 2.63 17.11
N ALA A 83 0.82 1.41 16.62
CA ALA A 83 1.26 0.97 15.30
C ALA A 83 0.64 1.82 14.19
N TYR A 84 -0.67 2.08 14.28
CA TYR A 84 -1.41 2.89 13.34
C TYR A 84 -0.83 4.30 13.23
N ARG A 85 -0.63 5.00 14.36
CA ARG A 85 0.01 6.33 14.38
C ARG A 85 1.40 6.36 13.74
N LYS A 86 2.17 5.26 13.84
CA LYS A 86 3.52 5.17 13.29
C LYS A 86 3.52 4.94 11.77
N TYR A 87 2.60 4.13 11.27
CA TYR A 87 2.61 3.65 9.88
C TYR A 87 1.41 4.12 9.06
N GLN A 88 0.58 5.03 9.59
CA GLN A 88 -0.57 5.56 8.89
C GLN A 88 -0.14 6.07 7.52
N PRO A 89 -0.72 5.56 6.42
CA PRO A 89 -0.42 6.08 5.10
C PRO A 89 -0.90 7.51 4.95
N LYS A 90 -0.26 8.25 4.06
CA LYS A 90 -0.84 9.48 3.51
C LYS A 90 -1.40 9.20 2.13
N CYS A 91 -2.55 9.79 1.83
CA CYS A 91 -3.07 9.87 0.47
C CYS A 91 -2.31 10.96 -0.28
N TRP A 92 -1.95 10.68 -1.52
CA TRP A 92 -1.22 11.59 -2.38
C TRP A 92 -1.76 11.56 -3.80
N LEU A 93 -1.71 12.70 -4.47
CA LEU A 93 -1.71 12.72 -5.93
C LEU A 93 -0.32 12.31 -6.46
N PRO A 94 -0.23 11.65 -7.63
CA PRO A 94 1.04 11.35 -8.30
C PRO A 94 2.03 12.53 -8.31
N SER A 95 1.52 13.74 -8.56
CA SER A 95 2.28 14.99 -8.61
C SER A 95 2.96 15.38 -7.29
N GLN A 96 2.39 14.98 -6.15
CA GLN A 96 2.86 15.37 -4.83
C GLN A 96 3.89 14.40 -4.25
N VAL A 97 3.84 13.13 -4.64
CA VAL A 97 4.64 12.05 -4.01
C VAL A 97 6.13 12.29 -4.18
N GLN A 98 6.57 12.73 -5.36
CA GLN A 98 8.00 12.86 -5.64
C GLN A 98 8.67 13.98 -4.83
N GLN A 99 7.92 15.00 -4.43
CA GLN A 99 8.43 16.16 -3.67
C GLN A 99 8.31 15.97 -2.16
N SER A 100 7.21 15.39 -1.70
CA SER A 100 6.83 15.34 -0.28
C SER A 100 6.81 13.94 0.32
N GLY A 101 6.97 12.90 -0.51
CA GLY A 101 7.00 11.52 -0.08
C GLY A 101 8.22 11.20 0.78
N VAL A 102 8.04 10.27 1.73
CA VAL A 102 9.11 9.80 2.61
C VAL A 102 9.41 8.35 2.28
N ALA A 103 10.66 8.02 1.98
CA ALA A 103 11.08 6.64 1.75
C ALA A 103 10.76 5.75 2.96
N ALA A 104 10.44 4.48 2.70
CA ALA A 104 9.99 3.48 3.67
C ALA A 104 8.65 3.80 4.39
N SER A 105 7.93 4.85 3.98
CA SER A 105 6.60 5.14 4.51
C SER A 105 5.50 4.50 3.67
N ASN A 106 4.33 4.31 4.29
CA ASN A 106 3.13 3.89 3.57
C ASN A 106 2.54 5.06 2.79
N ALA A 107 2.05 4.78 1.59
CA ALA A 107 1.36 5.75 0.77
C ALA A 107 0.17 5.10 0.06
N ILE A 108 -0.87 5.90 -0.13
CA ILE A 108 -2.02 5.60 -0.97
C ILE A 108 -2.01 6.62 -2.10
N VAL A 109 -2.08 6.15 -3.34
CA VAL A 109 -2.05 6.99 -4.54
C VAL A 109 -3.18 6.59 -5.46
N THR A 110 -3.79 7.56 -6.12
CA THR A 110 -4.84 7.34 -7.11
C THR A 110 -4.36 7.75 -8.51
N GLY A 111 -4.92 7.11 -9.53
CA GLY A 111 -4.63 7.46 -10.92
C GLY A 111 -4.97 6.35 -11.88
N ILE A 112 -4.59 6.51 -13.15
CA ILE A 112 -4.77 5.51 -14.19
C ILE A 112 -3.41 4.88 -14.49
N PRO A 113 -3.22 3.57 -14.24
CA PRO A 113 -1.95 2.92 -14.44
C PRO A 113 -1.81 2.54 -15.91
N LYS A 114 -0.68 2.87 -16.51
CA LYS A 114 -0.29 2.42 -17.84
C LYS A 114 0.94 1.54 -17.71
N LEU A 115 0.83 0.27 -18.12
CA LEU A 115 1.93 -0.68 -18.02
C LEU A 115 3.08 -0.25 -18.93
N ILE A 116 4.31 -0.37 -18.43
CA ILE A 116 5.53 -0.17 -19.20
C ILE A 116 6.06 -1.53 -19.60
N ASP A 117 5.89 -1.87 -20.88
CA ASP A 117 6.11 -3.23 -21.37
C ASP A 117 7.56 -3.50 -21.79
N LYS A 118 8.36 -2.45 -21.99
CA LYS A 118 9.71 -2.58 -22.55
C LYS A 118 10.78 -2.02 -21.63
N LYS A 119 11.88 -2.75 -21.49
CA LYS A 119 13.09 -2.28 -20.79
C LYS A 119 13.67 -1.00 -21.38
N SER A 120 13.49 -0.77 -22.69
CA SER A 120 13.92 0.48 -23.34
C SER A 120 13.14 1.70 -22.87
N GLU A 121 11.93 1.51 -22.32
CA GLU A 121 11.02 2.57 -21.90
C GLU A 121 11.20 2.94 -20.42
N PHE A 122 11.93 2.13 -19.64
CA PHE A 122 12.20 2.42 -18.22
C PHE A 122 13.60 1.97 -17.78
N GLN A 123 14.38 2.90 -17.21
CA GLN A 123 15.77 2.69 -16.80
C GLN A 123 15.98 2.67 -15.28
N GLY A 124 14.94 2.56 -14.47
CA GLY A 124 15.08 2.56 -13.02
C GLY A 124 15.62 1.25 -12.43
N PHE A 125 16.48 1.38 -11.43
CA PHE A 125 17.13 0.27 -10.74
C PHE A 125 16.80 0.23 -9.24
N ILE A 126 16.77 -0.98 -8.70
CA ILE A 126 16.64 -1.25 -7.26
C ILE A 126 17.78 -2.12 -6.74
N MET A 127 18.10 -1.98 -5.46
CA MET A 127 19.04 -2.83 -4.76
C MET A 127 18.29 -3.99 -4.10
N ILE A 128 18.67 -5.22 -4.41
CA ILE A 128 18.14 -6.43 -3.77
C ILE A 128 19.24 -7.19 -3.04
N PRO A 129 18.99 -7.68 -1.81
CA PRO A 129 19.91 -8.59 -1.13
C PRO A 129 19.78 -10.00 -1.73
N ILE A 130 20.92 -10.60 -2.11
CA ILE A 130 21.00 -11.99 -2.58
C ILE A 130 21.91 -12.75 -1.61
N ALA A 131 21.44 -13.92 -1.16
CA ALA A 131 22.24 -14.82 -0.33
C ALA A 131 23.30 -15.51 -1.19
N ALA A 132 24.57 -15.32 -0.85
CA ALA A 132 25.73 -15.95 -1.46
C ALA A 132 26.45 -16.80 -0.42
N GLY A 133 25.92 -18.00 -0.13
CA GLY A 133 26.40 -18.84 0.95
C GLY A 133 26.05 -18.25 2.32
N SER A 134 27.07 -17.91 3.12
CA SER A 134 26.91 -17.30 4.45
C SER A 134 26.92 -15.76 4.44
N THR A 135 27.06 -15.14 3.28
CA THR A 135 27.11 -13.68 3.14
C THR A 135 25.94 -13.15 2.31
N THR A 136 25.51 -11.92 2.59
CA THR A 136 24.50 -11.21 1.80
C THR A 136 25.19 -10.22 0.88
N VAL A 137 25.01 -10.39 -0.43
CA VAL A 137 25.53 -9.47 -1.44
C VAL A 137 24.38 -8.59 -1.93
N MET A 138 24.59 -7.28 -1.98
CA MET A 138 23.61 -6.33 -2.51
C MET A 138 23.82 -6.21 -4.01
N THR A 139 22.85 -6.66 -4.81
CA THR A 139 22.90 -6.62 -6.27
C THR A 139 21.93 -5.59 -6.80
N MET A 140 22.36 -4.82 -7.79
CA MET A 140 21.50 -3.88 -8.48
C MET A 140 20.83 -4.54 -9.68
N ILE A 141 19.51 -4.44 -9.77
CA ILE A 141 18.73 -4.98 -10.89
C ILE A 141 17.77 -3.93 -11.45
N PRO A 142 17.49 -3.94 -12.76
CA PRO A 142 16.41 -3.12 -13.33
C PRO A 142 15.06 -3.50 -12.69
N LEU A 143 14.26 -2.50 -12.29
CA LEU A 143 12.98 -2.73 -11.62
C LEU A 143 12.05 -3.60 -12.47
N ILE A 144 12.00 -3.34 -13.78
CA ILE A 144 11.16 -4.05 -14.75
C ILE A 144 11.52 -5.53 -14.91
N GLU A 145 12.68 -5.99 -14.40
CA GLU A 145 13.00 -7.42 -14.39
C GLU A 145 12.21 -8.16 -13.30
N ALA A 146 12.08 -7.56 -12.11
CA ALA A 146 11.42 -8.17 -10.95
C ALA A 146 9.93 -7.79 -10.81
N TYR A 147 9.52 -6.68 -11.42
CA TYR A 147 8.19 -6.09 -11.24
C TYR A 147 7.47 -5.85 -12.57
N ASN A 148 6.15 -5.84 -12.52
CA ASN A 148 5.33 -5.09 -13.47
C ASN A 148 5.39 -3.62 -13.05
N VAL A 149 5.80 -2.74 -13.97
CA VAL A 149 6.05 -1.33 -13.71
C VAL A 149 5.05 -0.50 -14.49
N TYR A 150 4.48 0.51 -13.86
CA TYR A 150 3.45 1.36 -14.45
C TYR A 150 3.81 2.83 -14.27
N GLU A 151 3.44 3.64 -15.26
CA GLU A 151 3.23 5.07 -15.07
C GLU A 151 1.80 5.27 -14.56
N LEU A 152 1.66 5.72 -13.32
CA LEU A 152 0.38 6.11 -12.76
C LEU A 152 0.16 7.59 -13.05
N ARG A 153 -0.82 7.90 -13.90
CA ARG A 153 -1.10 9.27 -14.33
C ARG A 153 -2.20 9.91 -13.48
N ASP A 154 -1.94 11.14 -13.05
CA ASP A 154 -2.95 12.06 -12.53
C ASP A 154 -3.71 12.72 -13.70
N GLU A 155 -5.04 12.65 -13.71
CA GLU A 155 -5.84 13.27 -14.76
C GLU A 155 -5.90 14.80 -14.65
N ALA A 156 -5.79 15.36 -13.45
CA ALA A 156 -5.89 16.80 -13.24
C ALA A 156 -4.63 17.54 -13.73
N THR A 157 -3.45 16.97 -13.43
CA THR A 157 -2.15 17.60 -13.71
C THR A 157 -1.42 16.98 -14.89
N SER A 158 -1.82 15.79 -15.34
CA SER A 158 -1.05 14.94 -16.27
C SER A 158 0.33 14.53 -15.79
N GLU A 159 0.69 14.81 -14.53
CA GLU A 159 1.92 14.30 -13.94
C GLU A 159 1.81 12.80 -13.70
N THR A 160 2.95 12.12 -13.80
CA THR A 160 3.04 10.67 -13.65
C THR A 160 3.92 10.31 -12.47
N PHE A 161 3.62 9.17 -11.86
CA PHE A 161 4.41 8.59 -10.78
C PHE A 161 4.60 7.10 -11.01
N ILE A 162 5.79 6.59 -10.70
CA ILE A 162 6.11 5.18 -10.93
C ILE A 162 5.53 4.33 -9.81
N ILE A 163 4.74 3.34 -10.19
CA ILE A 163 4.27 2.29 -9.28
C ILE A 163 4.69 0.93 -9.83
N ALA A 164 4.91 -0.02 -8.94
CA ALA A 164 5.36 -1.35 -9.34
C ALA A 164 4.82 -2.43 -8.39
N HIS A 165 4.49 -3.60 -8.94
CA HIS A 165 4.18 -4.78 -8.14
C HIS A 165 4.86 -6.04 -8.69
N THR A 166 5.05 -7.05 -7.84
CA THR A 166 5.74 -8.28 -8.28
C THR A 166 5.01 -8.94 -9.44
N LYS A 167 5.77 -9.52 -10.39
CA LYS A 167 5.24 -10.16 -11.61
C LYS A 167 4.36 -11.39 -11.36
N GLN A 168 4.34 -11.91 -10.14
CA GLN A 168 3.51 -13.07 -9.79
C GLN A 168 2.01 -12.76 -9.79
N ASN A 169 1.64 -11.47 -9.78
CA ASN A 169 0.24 -11.04 -9.75
C ASN A 169 -0.20 -10.57 -11.13
N ALA A 170 -1.51 -10.68 -11.39
CA ALA A 170 -2.13 -10.14 -12.60
C ALA A 170 -1.83 -8.64 -12.74
N PRO A 171 -1.71 -8.12 -13.98
CA PRO A 171 -1.56 -6.70 -14.22
C PRO A 171 -2.71 -5.87 -13.66
N LEU A 172 -2.43 -4.64 -13.23
CA LEU A 172 -3.46 -3.64 -12.94
C LEU A 172 -4.28 -3.31 -14.21
N PRO A 173 -5.60 -3.05 -14.07
CA PRO A 173 -6.43 -2.62 -15.19
C PRO A 173 -6.10 -1.18 -15.61
N GLU A 174 -6.19 -0.86 -16.90
CA GLU A 174 -6.04 0.50 -17.45
C GLU A 174 -7.27 1.38 -17.18
N GLN A 175 -7.66 1.49 -15.91
CA GLN A 175 -8.74 2.34 -15.44
C GLN A 175 -8.31 3.03 -14.15
N ARG A 176 -9.12 3.95 -13.65
CA ARG A 176 -8.81 4.65 -12.42
C ARG A 176 -8.84 3.69 -11.23
N VAL A 177 -7.74 3.61 -10.49
CA VAL A 177 -7.56 2.73 -9.33
C VAL A 177 -7.08 3.52 -8.11
N VAL A 178 -7.27 2.91 -6.94
CA VAL A 178 -6.57 3.30 -5.70
C VAL A 178 -5.52 2.25 -5.41
N VAL A 179 -4.25 2.63 -5.31
CA VAL A 179 -3.15 1.73 -4.96
C VAL A 179 -2.54 2.12 -3.63
N GLY A 180 -2.28 1.12 -2.79
CA GLY A 180 -1.56 1.31 -1.53
C GLY A 180 -0.29 0.49 -1.52
N GLY A 181 0.79 1.11 -1.05
CA GLY A 181 2.09 0.48 -1.02
C GLY A 181 3.08 1.16 -0.09
N ILE A 182 4.35 0.78 -0.27
CA ILE A 182 5.47 1.33 0.47
C ILE A 182 6.31 2.15 -0.50
N LEU A 183 6.58 3.41 -0.14
CA LEU A 183 7.47 4.27 -0.92
C LEU A 183 8.89 3.75 -0.82
N LYS A 184 9.50 3.47 -1.96
CA LYS A 184 10.87 3.01 -2.08
C LYS A 184 11.65 3.95 -2.96
N LYS A 185 12.96 3.89 -2.79
CA LYS A 185 13.91 4.68 -3.56
C LYS A 185 14.33 3.94 -4.81
N LEU A 186 14.48 4.69 -5.89
CA LEU A 186 14.90 4.25 -7.21
C LEU A 186 16.19 4.98 -7.59
N LYS A 187 17.07 4.24 -8.27
CA LYS A 187 18.25 4.80 -8.94
C LYS A 187 18.00 4.94 -10.43
N SER A 188 18.48 6.02 -11.03
CA SER A 188 18.31 6.30 -12.46
C SER A 188 19.34 5.58 -13.34
N ASP A 189 20.48 5.18 -12.77
CA ASP A 189 21.54 4.43 -13.46
C ASP A 189 22.13 3.35 -12.54
N ALA A 190 22.65 2.28 -13.15
CA ALA A 190 23.35 1.20 -12.47
C ALA A 190 24.60 1.67 -11.69
N LYS A 191 25.23 2.75 -12.15
CA LYS A 191 26.43 3.36 -11.57
C LYS A 191 26.12 4.50 -10.63
N ASP A 192 24.86 4.92 -10.54
CA ASP A 192 24.47 6.06 -9.72
C ASP A 192 24.61 5.71 -8.24
N THR A 193 25.27 6.59 -7.49
CA THR A 193 25.44 6.45 -6.05
C THR A 193 24.24 7.01 -5.29
N GLU A 194 23.48 7.92 -5.91
CA GLU A 194 22.37 8.65 -5.28
C GLU A 194 21.01 8.08 -5.66
N GLU A 195 20.18 7.83 -4.66
CA GLU A 195 18.79 7.42 -4.80
C GLU A 195 17.88 8.66 -4.86
N LYS A 196 17.63 9.16 -6.07
CA LYS A 196 16.97 10.46 -6.31
C LYS A 196 15.46 10.37 -6.49
N GLN A 197 14.94 9.22 -6.89
CA GLN A 197 13.54 9.06 -7.26
C GLN A 197 12.80 8.16 -6.27
N LEU A 198 11.52 8.44 -6.05
CA LEU A 198 10.63 7.54 -5.32
C LEU A 198 9.79 6.74 -6.30
N PHE A 199 9.42 5.53 -5.90
CA PHE A 199 8.38 4.75 -6.54
C PHE A 199 7.54 4.05 -5.47
N LEU A 200 6.32 3.66 -5.81
CA LEU A 200 5.47 2.89 -4.90
C LEU A 200 5.59 1.40 -5.21
N GLU A 201 6.06 0.61 -4.24
CA GLU A 201 5.89 -0.84 -4.30
C GLU A 201 4.48 -1.20 -3.80
N VAL A 202 3.59 -1.51 -4.74
CA VAL A 202 2.17 -1.74 -4.51
C VAL A 202 1.93 -3.08 -3.82
N GLN A 203 1.27 -3.01 -2.66
CA GLN A 203 0.84 -4.18 -1.89
C GLN A 203 -0.63 -4.50 -2.14
N TYR A 204 -1.45 -3.47 -2.34
CA TYR A 204 -2.90 -3.57 -2.47
C TYR A 204 -3.44 -2.62 -3.53
N HIS A 205 -4.59 -2.96 -4.10
CA HIS A 205 -5.32 -2.09 -5.02
C HIS A 205 -6.83 -2.22 -4.81
N ILE A 206 -7.57 -1.18 -5.19
CA ILE A 206 -9.04 -1.14 -5.22
C ILE A 206 -9.46 -0.66 -6.61
N ASP A 207 -10.28 -1.48 -7.27
CA ASP A 207 -10.81 -1.23 -8.60
C ASP A 207 -12.23 -0.65 -8.53
N GLN A 208 -12.38 0.45 -7.80
CA GLN A 208 -13.64 1.19 -7.66
C GLN A 208 -13.44 2.64 -8.11
N PRO A 209 -13.73 2.97 -9.38
CA PRO A 209 -13.49 4.30 -9.92
C PRO A 209 -14.15 5.43 -9.14
N GLU A 210 -15.35 5.21 -8.59
CA GLU A 210 -16.07 6.20 -7.77
C GLU A 210 -15.31 6.56 -6.47
N LEU A 211 -14.73 5.55 -5.80
CA LEU A 211 -13.92 5.78 -4.61
C LEU A 211 -12.65 6.56 -4.97
N ALA A 212 -11.98 6.18 -6.06
CA ALA A 212 -10.79 6.87 -6.53
C ALA A 212 -11.10 8.35 -6.90
N ASN A 213 -12.25 8.62 -7.50
CA ASN A 213 -12.73 9.97 -7.79
C ASN A 213 -12.92 10.79 -6.52
N ARG A 214 -13.58 10.23 -5.51
CA ARG A 214 -13.80 10.91 -4.23
C ARG A 214 -12.48 11.28 -3.55
N LEU A 215 -11.49 10.39 -3.58
CA LEU A 215 -10.17 10.64 -2.97
C LEU A 215 -9.37 11.69 -3.76
N ALA A 216 -9.46 11.70 -5.09
CA ALA A 216 -8.80 12.71 -5.91
C ALA A 216 -9.33 14.13 -5.64
N LEU A 217 -10.58 14.29 -5.23
CA LEU A 217 -11.20 15.59 -4.90
C LEU A 217 -10.82 16.12 -3.50
N GLN A 218 -10.14 15.33 -2.67
CA GLN A 218 -9.71 15.76 -1.33
C GLN A 218 -8.37 16.52 -1.35
N HIS A 219 -7.76 16.66 -2.53
CA HIS A 219 -6.48 17.33 -2.78
C HIS A 219 -6.69 18.55 -3.69
#